data_AF-A0A8T5DG41-F1
#
_entry.id   AF-A0A8T5DG41-F1
#
_cell.length_a   1.000
_cell.length_b   1.000
_cell.length_c   1.000
_cell.angle_alpha   90.00
_cell.angle_beta   90.00
_cell.angle_gamma   90.00
#
_symmetry.space_group_name_H-M   'P 1'
#
loop_
_entity.id
_entity.type
_entity.pdbx_description
1 polymer ?
#
loop_
_entity_poly.entity_id
_entity_poly.type
_entity_poly.pdbx_seq_one_letter_code
_entity_poly.pdbx_strand_id
1 'polypeptide(L)'
;MQEIMRKSLIKDIDSLITILNIGNNQKTVDTEALNKLSDHTVKDVALYKNLDAVSLAVLIYSISKIYSKLSEEKRKDLLTELSFFRSHLSEKNLPRYNKSLQTLFDIIKCCDQDVKSHVQNVLYAAKINKSNTLLEHGLSVTRAARAMGISQWDILNYTGHTTIHEKHVEKVSPIKRMEYTIKLFNSIPKKGEEKILFFDAGPIITLAMARLLWVLKPLKEKFNGRFYITEAVKKEIVEDPINIRKFKFEALQVMKLIREGILEIYPKELNSEIKSITNLSNQTYKINDKWIEIIQAGEIETIYASSHNGPKYVVIDERTIRLLIENGKELKSLLERRTRKKVTLNMDHIKEFNSKLGKIRIIRSIELIGLAYMLDVLNPYLPLEMSEPKKVLLDSVLWDVKYNGCAVTDHEVIELKEYLLNNF
;
A
#
# COMPACT_ATOMS: atom_id res chain seq x y z
N MET A 1 18.47 11.82 -16.40
CA MET A 1 18.51 10.36 -16.11
C MET A 1 19.95 9.93 -15.84
N GLN A 2 20.20 9.08 -14.82
CA GLN A 2 21.54 8.53 -14.56
C GLN A 2 21.98 7.60 -15.70
N GLU A 3 23.26 7.61 -16.07
CA GLU A 3 23.78 6.85 -17.22
C GLU A 3 23.59 5.32 -17.06
N ILE A 4 23.75 4.80 -15.84
CA ILE A 4 23.50 3.39 -15.51
C ILE A 4 22.03 3.02 -15.80
N MET A 5 21.10 3.89 -15.40
CA MET A 5 19.68 3.70 -15.64
C MET A 5 19.33 3.73 -17.12
N ARG A 6 19.91 4.66 -17.86
CA ARG A 6 19.71 4.75 -19.31
C ARG A 6 20.13 3.47 -20.02
N LYS A 7 21.30 2.93 -19.67
CA LYS A 7 21.79 1.64 -20.20
C LYS A 7 20.89 0.47 -19.81
N SER A 8 20.38 0.45 -18.57
CA SER A 8 19.42 -0.58 -18.12
C SER A 8 18.14 -0.54 -18.96
N LEU A 9 17.53 0.65 -19.10
CA LEU A 9 16.30 0.82 -19.87
C LEU A 9 16.48 0.47 -21.35
N ILE A 10 17.61 0.83 -21.97
CA ILE A 10 17.89 0.43 -23.36
C ILE A 10 17.92 -1.10 -23.49
N LYS A 11 18.54 -1.81 -22.54
CA LYS A 11 18.58 -3.28 -22.54
C LYS A 11 17.19 -3.90 -22.40
N ASP A 12 16.34 -3.31 -21.55
CA ASP A 12 14.96 -3.77 -21.38
C ASP A 12 14.14 -3.52 -22.66
N ILE A 13 14.34 -2.37 -23.32
CA ILE A 13 13.68 -2.06 -24.61
C ILE A 13 14.17 -3.01 -25.72
N ASP A 14 15.47 -3.28 -25.81
CA ASP A 14 16.04 -4.21 -26.79
C ASP A 14 15.49 -5.63 -26.59
N SER A 15 15.31 -6.05 -25.33
CA SER A 15 14.68 -7.32 -24.98
C SER A 15 13.20 -7.36 -25.36
N LEU A 16 12.46 -6.28 -25.12
CA LEU A 16 11.06 -6.13 -25.53
C LEU A 16 10.93 -6.28 -27.06
N ILE A 17 11.71 -5.51 -27.82
CA ILE A 17 11.71 -5.56 -29.29
C ILE A 17 12.00 -6.98 -29.79
N THR A 18 12.97 -7.66 -29.18
CA THR A 18 13.31 -9.05 -29.53
C THR A 18 12.13 -10.00 -29.32
N ILE A 19 11.47 -9.95 -28.16
CA ILE A 19 10.30 -10.79 -27.85
C ILE A 19 9.17 -10.52 -28.84
N LEU A 20 8.90 -9.24 -29.14
CA LEU A 20 7.83 -8.86 -30.06
C LEU A 20 8.13 -9.26 -31.51
N ASN A 21 9.39 -9.15 -31.97
CA ASN A 21 9.79 -9.58 -33.31
C ASN A 21 9.61 -11.10 -33.51
N ILE A 22 10.02 -11.91 -32.53
CA ILE A 22 9.78 -13.36 -32.54
C ILE A 22 8.27 -13.63 -32.64
N GLY A 23 7.49 -12.94 -31.81
CA GLY A 23 6.04 -13.15 -31.79
C GLY A 23 5.29 -12.63 -33.01
N ASN A 24 5.82 -11.61 -33.69
CA ASN A 24 5.28 -11.15 -34.97
C ASN A 24 5.47 -12.20 -36.06
N ASN A 25 6.62 -12.88 -36.08
CA ASN A 25 6.89 -13.98 -37.02
C ASN A 25 6.03 -15.22 -36.75
N GLN A 26 5.70 -15.48 -35.48
CA GLN A 26 4.92 -16.65 -35.04
C GLN A 26 3.42 -16.38 -34.89
N LYS A 27 2.96 -15.15 -35.17
CA LYS A 27 1.58 -14.65 -34.92
C LYS A 27 1.08 -14.73 -33.47
N THR A 28 1.90 -15.20 -32.53
CA THR A 28 1.63 -15.29 -31.08
C THR A 28 2.82 -14.72 -30.32
N VAL A 29 2.61 -14.09 -29.14
CA VAL A 29 3.73 -13.56 -28.34
C VAL A 29 3.89 -14.33 -27.04
N ASP A 30 5.13 -14.48 -26.59
CA ASP A 30 5.44 -15.01 -25.27
C ASP A 30 5.06 -13.98 -24.19
N THR A 31 3.80 -14.07 -23.74
CA THR A 31 3.26 -13.20 -22.70
C THR A 31 3.95 -13.40 -21.34
N GLU A 32 4.48 -14.59 -21.06
CA GLU A 32 5.21 -14.88 -19.82
C GLU A 32 6.55 -14.15 -19.81
N ALA A 33 7.29 -14.18 -20.92
CA ALA A 33 8.53 -13.42 -21.07
C ALA A 33 8.30 -11.91 -20.95
N LEU A 34 7.24 -11.36 -21.54
CA LEU A 34 6.87 -9.95 -21.38
C LEU A 34 6.55 -9.59 -19.91
N ASN A 35 5.81 -10.46 -19.20
CA ASN A 35 5.51 -10.23 -17.79
C ASN A 35 6.79 -10.24 -16.94
N LYS A 36 7.69 -11.20 -17.16
CA LYS A 36 9.00 -11.27 -16.49
C LYS A 36 9.86 -10.04 -16.77
N LEU A 37 9.86 -9.54 -18.01
CA LEU A 37 10.59 -8.33 -18.40
C LEU A 37 10.00 -7.07 -17.74
N SER A 38 8.67 -6.97 -17.70
CA SER A 38 7.98 -5.90 -16.98
C SER A 38 8.35 -5.92 -15.49
N ASP A 39 8.29 -7.08 -14.84
CA ASP A 39 8.66 -7.23 -13.42
C ASP A 39 10.14 -6.91 -13.17
N HIS A 40 11.02 -7.28 -14.10
CA HIS A 40 12.43 -6.87 -14.06
C HIS A 40 12.58 -5.35 -14.09
N THR A 41 11.89 -4.67 -15.02
CA THR A 41 11.95 -3.21 -15.17
C THR A 41 11.46 -2.49 -13.90
N VAL A 42 10.44 -3.02 -13.22
CA VAL A 42 9.92 -2.46 -11.95
C VAL A 42 10.95 -2.52 -10.82
N LYS A 43 11.84 -3.52 -10.79
CA LYS A 43 12.87 -3.63 -9.73
C LYS A 43 13.78 -2.40 -9.69
N ASP A 44 14.05 -1.83 -10.86
CA ASP A 44 14.87 -0.63 -10.96
C ASP A 44 14.15 0.62 -10.43
N VAL A 45 12.81 0.64 -10.43
CA VAL A 45 12.03 1.70 -9.78
C VAL A 45 12.26 1.69 -8.27
N ALA A 46 12.21 0.50 -7.65
CA ALA A 46 12.39 0.36 -6.21
C ALA A 46 13.77 0.82 -5.74
N LEU A 47 14.81 0.58 -6.55
CA LEU A 47 16.20 0.87 -6.22
C LEU A 47 16.65 2.30 -6.62
N TYR A 48 16.15 2.83 -7.73
CA TYR A 48 16.64 4.08 -8.33
C TYR A 48 15.59 5.18 -8.44
N LYS A 49 14.33 4.93 -8.04
CA LYS A 49 13.21 5.88 -8.10
C LYS A 49 13.00 6.51 -9.48
N ASN A 50 13.27 5.75 -10.54
CA ASN A 50 13.20 6.27 -11.91
C ASN A 50 11.77 6.15 -12.46
N LEU A 51 11.11 7.29 -12.69
CA LEU A 51 9.77 7.35 -13.29
C LEU A 51 9.74 6.81 -14.73
N ASP A 52 10.85 6.87 -15.47
CA ASP A 52 10.93 6.31 -16.82
C ASP A 52 10.86 4.78 -16.79
N ALA A 53 11.43 4.15 -15.75
CA ALA A 53 11.32 2.72 -15.53
C ALA A 53 9.88 2.32 -15.17
N VAL A 54 9.14 3.18 -14.45
CA VAL A 54 7.71 2.97 -14.18
C VAL A 54 6.92 2.96 -15.50
N SER A 55 7.09 3.99 -16.33
CA SER A 55 6.41 4.09 -17.61
C SER A 55 6.72 2.90 -18.53
N LEU A 56 7.98 2.49 -18.61
CA LEU A 56 8.39 1.34 -19.41
C LEU A 56 7.79 0.03 -18.87
N ALA A 57 7.81 -0.20 -17.56
CA ALA A 57 7.22 -1.39 -16.96
C ALA A 57 5.70 -1.51 -17.23
N VAL A 58 4.99 -0.39 -17.09
CA VAL A 58 3.55 -0.28 -17.39
C VAL A 58 3.30 -0.52 -18.88
N LEU A 59 4.14 0.03 -19.75
CA LEU A 59 4.06 -0.17 -21.20
C LEU A 59 4.22 -1.66 -21.55
N ILE A 60 5.28 -2.32 -21.08
CA ILE A 60 5.57 -3.74 -21.35
C ILE A 60 4.40 -4.62 -20.90
N TYR A 61 3.88 -4.40 -19.68
CA TYR A 61 2.74 -5.17 -19.17
C TYR A 61 1.47 -4.93 -19.97
N SER A 62 1.21 -3.68 -20.36
CA SER A 62 0.03 -3.36 -21.16
C SER A 62 0.10 -4.04 -22.53
N ILE A 63 1.28 -4.04 -23.17
CA ILE A 63 1.53 -4.79 -24.40
C ILE A 63 1.25 -6.28 -24.19
N SER A 64 1.71 -6.90 -23.09
CA SER A 64 1.48 -8.33 -22.83
C SER A 64 -0.01 -8.71 -22.76
N LYS A 65 -0.88 -7.77 -22.37
CA LYS A 65 -2.33 -7.97 -22.28
C LYS A 65 -3.08 -7.76 -23.58
N ILE A 66 -2.56 -6.92 -24.48
CA ILE A 66 -3.28 -6.53 -25.70
C ILE A 66 -2.67 -7.05 -26.99
N TYR A 67 -1.42 -7.54 -26.98
CA TYR A 67 -0.67 -7.85 -28.20
C TYR A 67 -1.42 -8.82 -29.13
N SER A 68 -2.05 -9.85 -28.58
CA SER A 68 -2.84 -10.82 -29.34
C SER A 68 -4.04 -10.20 -30.06
N LYS A 69 -4.55 -9.07 -29.56
CA LYS A 69 -5.69 -8.32 -30.12
C LYS A 69 -5.27 -7.25 -31.14
N LEU A 70 -3.96 -6.95 -31.25
CA LEU A 70 -3.46 -5.98 -32.22
C LEU A 70 -3.55 -6.53 -33.64
N SER A 71 -4.00 -5.70 -34.59
CA SER A 71 -3.88 -5.98 -36.02
C SER A 71 -2.41 -6.03 -36.45
N GLU A 72 -2.10 -6.72 -37.55
CA GLU A 72 -0.71 -6.80 -38.06
C GLU A 72 -0.10 -5.43 -38.34
N GLU A 73 -0.90 -4.47 -38.85
CA GLU A 73 -0.48 -3.08 -39.06
C GLU A 73 -0.11 -2.41 -37.73
N LYS A 74 -0.95 -2.53 -36.70
CA LYS A 74 -0.68 -1.95 -35.38
C LYS A 74 0.52 -2.58 -34.68
N ARG A 75 0.80 -3.86 -34.92
CA ARG A 75 2.03 -4.52 -34.45
C ARG A 75 3.28 -3.93 -35.10
N LYS A 76 3.22 -3.62 -36.40
CA LYS A 76 4.32 -2.95 -37.12
C LYS A 76 4.53 -1.51 -36.64
N ASP A 77 3.44 -0.76 -36.44
CA ASP A 77 3.49 0.59 -35.85
C ASP A 77 4.17 0.56 -34.48
N LEU A 78 3.77 -0.38 -33.62
CA LEU A 78 4.32 -0.56 -32.28
C LEU A 78 5.84 -0.84 -32.33
N LEU A 79 6.28 -1.78 -33.17
CA LEU A 79 7.71 -2.12 -33.33
C LEU A 79 8.54 -0.95 -33.87
N THR A 80 7.97 -0.20 -34.82
CA THR A 80 8.61 0.98 -35.40
C THR A 80 8.80 2.07 -34.35
N GLU A 81 7.75 2.38 -33.60
CA GLU A 81 7.82 3.40 -32.56
C GLU A 81 8.71 2.97 -31.39
N LEU A 82 8.74 1.68 -31.03
CA LEU A 82 9.69 1.14 -30.04
C LEU A 82 11.15 1.33 -30.49
N SER A 83 11.42 1.19 -31.79
CA SER A 83 12.76 1.41 -32.34
C SER A 83 13.16 2.90 -32.26
N PHE A 84 12.25 3.81 -32.55
CA PHE A 84 12.48 5.26 -32.34
C PHE A 84 12.67 5.59 -30.86
N PHE A 85 11.81 5.08 -29.99
CA PHE A 85 11.90 5.23 -28.55
C PHE A 85 13.28 4.81 -28.02
N ARG A 86 13.78 3.66 -28.48
CA ARG A 86 15.12 3.14 -28.19
C ARG A 86 16.23 4.06 -28.71
N SER A 87 16.14 4.54 -29.95
CA SER A 87 17.15 5.44 -30.54
C SER A 87 17.22 6.77 -29.81
N HIS A 88 16.08 7.39 -29.55
CA HIS A 88 16.00 8.67 -28.83
C HIS A 88 16.58 8.58 -27.41
N LEU A 89 16.33 7.47 -26.70
CA LEU A 89 16.96 7.22 -25.40
C LEU A 89 18.48 7.00 -25.51
N SER A 90 18.92 6.35 -26.58
CA SER A 90 20.34 6.11 -26.87
C SER A 90 21.09 7.41 -27.15
N GLU A 91 20.46 8.33 -27.87
CA GLU A 91 20.96 9.66 -28.26
C GLU A 91 20.80 10.72 -27.15
N LYS A 92 20.17 10.37 -26.02
CA LYS A 92 19.84 11.30 -24.92
C LYS A 92 18.89 12.43 -25.34
N ASN A 93 18.09 12.22 -26.39
CA ASN A 93 17.10 13.18 -26.86
C ASN A 93 15.78 13.04 -26.07
N LEU A 94 15.75 13.59 -24.86
CA LEU A 94 14.61 13.45 -23.94
C LEU A 94 13.27 13.98 -24.49
N PRO A 95 13.19 15.12 -25.21
CA PRO A 95 11.94 15.57 -25.80
C PRO A 95 11.36 14.57 -26.80
N ARG A 96 12.18 14.00 -27.69
CA ARG A 96 11.74 13.00 -28.66
C ARG A 96 11.43 11.65 -28.00
N TYR A 97 12.21 11.26 -27.00
CA TYR A 97 11.94 10.10 -26.16
C TYR A 97 10.55 10.17 -25.50
N ASN A 98 10.21 11.30 -24.88
CA ASN A 98 8.91 11.52 -24.25
C ASN A 98 7.77 11.49 -25.28
N LYS A 99 8.00 12.08 -26.46
CA LYS A 99 7.03 12.02 -27.56
C LYS A 99 6.81 10.58 -28.03
N SER A 100 7.86 9.79 -28.20
CA SER A 100 7.75 8.38 -28.56
C SER A 100 7.02 7.56 -27.50
N LEU A 101 7.30 7.82 -26.21
CA LEU A 101 6.58 7.18 -25.11
C LEU A 101 5.08 7.49 -25.15
N GLN A 102 4.72 8.74 -25.42
CA GLN A 102 3.33 9.16 -25.57
C GLN A 102 2.67 8.45 -26.76
N THR A 103 3.32 8.41 -27.92
CA THR A 103 2.84 7.68 -29.11
C THR A 103 2.60 6.21 -28.79
N LEU A 104 3.52 5.54 -28.09
CA LEU A 104 3.38 4.14 -27.68
C LEU A 104 2.15 3.94 -26.78
N PHE A 105 1.93 4.83 -25.81
CA PHE A 105 0.73 4.78 -24.99
C PHE A 105 -0.55 5.02 -25.79
N ASP A 106 -0.51 5.89 -26.80
CA ASP A 106 -1.67 6.18 -27.64
C ASP A 106 -1.99 5.00 -28.58
N ILE A 107 -0.97 4.28 -29.10
CA ILE A 107 -1.16 3.01 -29.82
C ILE A 107 -1.90 2.00 -28.93
N ILE A 108 -1.47 1.85 -27.68
CA ILE A 108 -2.12 0.95 -26.71
C ILE A 108 -3.56 1.36 -26.44
N LYS A 109 -3.84 2.67 -26.30
CA LYS A 109 -5.20 3.18 -26.06
C LYS A 109 -6.14 2.96 -27.25
N CYS A 110 -5.64 3.09 -28.48
CA CYS A 110 -6.47 3.00 -29.69
C CYS A 110 -6.98 1.58 -29.98
N CYS A 111 -6.33 0.54 -29.47
CA CYS A 111 -6.67 -0.86 -29.74
C CYS A 111 -7.87 -1.41 -28.94
N ASP A 112 -8.69 -0.53 -28.37
CA ASP A 112 -9.79 -0.85 -27.44
C ASP A 112 -11.10 -0.12 -27.81
N GLN A 113 -11.18 0.48 -29.01
CA GLN A 113 -12.43 1.10 -29.47
C GLN A 113 -13.62 0.10 -29.57
N ASP A 114 -13.35 -1.20 -29.65
CA ASP A 114 -14.36 -2.27 -29.62
C ASP A 114 -14.75 -2.74 -28.20
N VAL A 115 -14.14 -2.21 -27.14
CA VAL A 115 -14.48 -2.53 -25.73
C VAL A 115 -14.66 -1.24 -24.93
N LYS A 116 -15.69 -0.45 -25.27
CA LYS A 116 -16.11 0.76 -24.53
C LYS A 116 -16.09 0.52 -23.01
N SER A 117 -15.00 0.94 -22.36
CA SER A 117 -14.75 1.10 -20.91
C SER A 117 -13.41 0.51 -20.43
N HIS A 118 -12.69 -0.31 -21.21
CA HIS A 118 -11.59 -1.14 -20.67
C HIS A 118 -10.15 -0.62 -20.88
N VAL A 119 -9.85 0.30 -21.79
CA VAL A 119 -8.43 0.70 -21.99
C VAL A 119 -7.84 1.67 -20.97
N GLN A 120 -8.64 2.62 -20.45
CA GLN A 120 -8.22 3.33 -19.23
C GLN A 120 -7.97 2.31 -18.12
N ASN A 121 -8.69 1.18 -18.13
CA ASN A 121 -8.49 0.08 -17.20
C ASN A 121 -7.23 -0.74 -17.50
N VAL A 122 -6.72 -0.89 -18.73
CA VAL A 122 -5.49 -1.68 -18.95
C VAL A 122 -4.26 -0.97 -18.40
N LEU A 123 -4.07 0.32 -18.75
CA LEU A 123 -2.94 1.09 -18.22
C LEU A 123 -3.05 1.30 -16.71
N TYR A 124 -4.26 1.54 -16.21
CA TYR A 124 -4.50 1.70 -14.79
C TYR A 124 -4.36 0.37 -14.02
N ALA A 125 -4.89 -0.74 -14.54
CA ALA A 125 -4.68 -2.07 -13.96
C ALA A 125 -3.22 -2.49 -14.04
N ALA A 126 -2.48 -2.11 -15.08
CA ALA A 126 -1.04 -2.30 -15.17
C ALA A 126 -0.34 -1.55 -14.03
N LYS A 127 -0.67 -0.28 -13.79
CA LYS A 127 -0.14 0.49 -12.65
C LYS A 127 -0.46 -0.18 -11.30
N ILE A 128 -1.70 -0.62 -11.09
CA ILE A 128 -2.11 -1.34 -9.88
C ILE A 128 -1.31 -2.64 -9.73
N ASN A 129 -1.24 -3.45 -10.77
CA ASN A 129 -0.53 -4.72 -10.74
C ASN A 129 0.98 -4.52 -10.48
N LYS A 130 1.61 -3.55 -11.14
CA LYS A 130 3.02 -3.23 -10.92
C LYS A 130 3.29 -2.56 -9.57
N SER A 131 2.29 -1.89 -8.98
CA SER A 131 2.41 -1.40 -7.61
C SER A 131 2.54 -2.56 -6.61
N ASN A 132 1.84 -3.68 -6.83
CA ASN A 132 2.01 -4.89 -6.00
C ASN A 132 3.44 -5.43 -6.10
N THR A 133 4.02 -5.47 -7.31
CA THR A 133 5.44 -5.82 -7.50
C THR A 133 6.38 -4.88 -6.73
N LEU A 134 6.09 -3.57 -6.67
CA LEU A 134 6.88 -2.64 -5.85
C LEU A 134 6.83 -2.97 -4.35
N LEU A 135 5.65 -3.34 -3.84
CA LEU A 135 5.49 -3.78 -2.45
C LEU A 135 6.24 -5.07 -2.15
N GLU A 136 6.20 -6.02 -3.10
CA GLU A 136 7.02 -7.24 -3.07
C GLU A 136 8.51 -6.94 -3.06
N HIS A 137 8.92 -5.76 -3.55
CA HIS A 137 10.29 -5.26 -3.50
C HIS A 137 10.58 -4.34 -2.30
N GLY A 138 9.66 -4.25 -1.34
CA GLY A 138 9.87 -3.58 -0.06
C GLY A 138 9.50 -2.11 -0.01
N LEU A 139 8.77 -1.58 -1.01
CA LEU A 139 8.18 -0.25 -0.90
C LEU A 139 6.96 -0.28 0.03
N SER A 140 6.68 0.87 0.69
CA SER A 140 5.40 1.10 1.36
C SER A 140 4.28 1.35 0.35
N VAL A 141 3.03 1.20 0.78
CA VAL A 141 1.81 1.49 -0.01
C VAL A 141 1.87 2.91 -0.57
N THR A 142 2.16 3.90 0.28
CA THR A 142 2.26 5.31 -0.09
C THR A 142 3.34 5.55 -1.16
N ARG A 143 4.50 4.87 -1.05
CA ARG A 143 5.59 4.99 -2.04
C ARG A 143 5.21 4.35 -3.37
N ALA A 144 4.61 3.17 -3.34
CA ALA A 144 4.16 2.48 -4.55
C ALA A 144 3.07 3.31 -5.28
N ALA A 145 2.11 3.87 -4.53
CA ALA A 145 1.05 4.73 -5.04
C ALA A 145 1.62 5.96 -5.74
N ARG A 146 2.52 6.68 -5.06
CA ARG A 146 3.18 7.86 -5.62
C ARG A 146 4.02 7.54 -6.86
N ALA A 147 4.78 6.44 -6.83
CA ALA A 147 5.61 6.03 -7.97
C ALA A 147 4.76 5.71 -9.21
N MET A 148 3.60 5.08 -9.02
CA MET A 148 2.69 4.68 -10.09
C MET A 148 1.71 5.79 -10.50
N GLY A 149 1.58 6.85 -9.70
CA GLY A 149 0.59 7.90 -9.88
C GLY A 149 -0.84 7.35 -9.79
N ILE A 150 -1.12 6.56 -8.76
CA ILE A 150 -2.44 6.00 -8.42
C ILE A 150 -2.75 6.26 -6.94
N SER A 151 -4.00 6.04 -6.54
CA SER A 151 -4.42 6.23 -5.15
C SER A 151 -3.93 5.09 -4.25
N GLN A 152 -3.67 5.37 -2.98
CA GLN A 152 -3.46 4.32 -1.97
C GLN A 152 -4.66 3.38 -1.86
N TRP A 153 -5.86 3.92 -2.07
CA TRP A 153 -7.11 3.16 -2.11
C TRP A 153 -7.09 2.05 -3.16
N ASP A 154 -6.49 2.30 -4.33
CA ASP A 154 -6.37 1.27 -5.36
C ASP A 154 -5.43 0.14 -4.94
N ILE A 155 -4.31 0.51 -4.32
CA ILE A 155 -3.30 -0.46 -3.88
C ILE A 155 -3.88 -1.33 -2.78
N LEU A 156 -4.42 -0.74 -1.72
CA LEU A 156 -4.96 -1.48 -0.58
C LEU A 156 -6.08 -2.44 -0.98
N ASN A 157 -7.02 -1.96 -1.80
CA ASN A 157 -8.10 -2.79 -2.35
C ASN A 157 -7.55 -3.95 -3.20
N TYR A 158 -6.47 -3.74 -3.96
CA TYR A 158 -5.87 -4.81 -4.75
C TYR A 158 -5.06 -5.80 -3.90
N THR A 159 -4.24 -5.30 -2.98
CA THR A 159 -3.28 -6.11 -2.22
C THR A 159 -3.93 -7.04 -1.21
N GLY A 160 -5.11 -6.68 -0.69
CA GLY A 160 -5.85 -7.57 0.21
C GLY A 160 -6.23 -8.90 -0.46
N HIS A 161 -6.34 -8.92 -1.79
CA HIS A 161 -6.66 -10.10 -2.60
C HIS A 161 -5.42 -10.89 -3.07
N THR A 162 -4.22 -10.56 -2.59
CA THR A 162 -2.97 -11.23 -3.00
C THR A 162 -2.30 -11.97 -1.85
N THR A 163 -1.41 -12.89 -2.19
CA THR A 163 -0.65 -13.70 -1.21
C THR A 163 0.55 -12.96 -0.60
N ILE A 164 0.68 -11.64 -0.84
CA ILE A 164 1.83 -10.84 -0.42
C ILE A 164 2.03 -10.84 1.12
N HIS A 165 0.95 -11.08 1.86
CA HIS A 165 0.96 -11.10 3.31
C HIS A 165 1.20 -12.49 3.91
N GLU A 166 1.01 -13.59 3.18
CA GLU A 166 0.92 -14.95 3.76
C GLU A 166 2.24 -15.51 4.34
N LYS A 167 3.39 -15.02 3.87
CA LYS A 167 4.69 -15.67 4.14
C LYS A 167 5.43 -15.15 5.39
N HIS A 168 4.77 -14.46 6.31
CA HIS A 168 5.45 -13.88 7.50
C HIS A 168 4.67 -14.11 8.79
N VAL A 169 5.36 -14.63 9.80
CA VAL A 169 4.87 -14.66 11.18
C VAL A 169 5.51 -13.50 11.93
N GLU A 170 4.68 -12.66 12.54
CA GLU A 170 5.12 -11.51 13.33
C GLU A 170 5.30 -11.90 14.80
N LYS A 171 6.27 -11.30 15.50
CA LYS A 171 6.52 -11.61 16.92
C LYS A 171 5.42 -11.16 17.88
N VAL A 172 4.74 -10.07 17.56
CA VAL A 172 3.55 -9.67 18.32
C VAL A 172 2.38 -10.41 17.70
N SER A 173 1.71 -11.26 18.49
CA SER A 173 0.56 -12.04 18.01
C SER A 173 -0.70 -11.16 17.92
N PRO A 174 -1.68 -11.52 17.07
CA PRO A 174 -2.98 -10.86 17.02
C PRO A 174 -3.69 -10.88 18.38
N ILE A 175 -3.59 -11.99 19.14
CA ILE A 175 -4.19 -12.09 20.48
C ILE A 175 -3.61 -11.02 21.41
N LYS A 176 -2.28 -10.87 21.43
CA LYS A 176 -1.64 -9.84 22.26
C LYS A 176 -2.09 -8.43 21.88
N ARG A 177 -2.34 -8.18 20.58
CA ARG A 177 -2.91 -6.90 20.13
C ARG A 177 -4.32 -6.69 20.61
N MET A 178 -5.15 -7.72 20.50
CA MET A 178 -6.51 -7.71 21.00
C MET A 178 -6.54 -7.41 22.50
N GLU A 179 -5.70 -8.06 23.30
CA GLU A 179 -5.62 -7.86 24.75
C GLU A 179 -5.30 -6.41 25.16
N TYR A 180 -4.28 -5.78 24.56
CA TYR A 180 -4.01 -4.38 24.91
C TYR A 180 -5.03 -3.42 24.30
N THR A 181 -5.71 -3.79 23.21
CA THR A 181 -6.83 -3.03 22.65
C THR A 181 -7.99 -3.01 23.65
N ILE A 182 -8.38 -4.17 24.18
CA ILE A 182 -9.39 -4.28 25.24
C ILE A 182 -8.99 -3.46 26.47
N LYS A 183 -7.74 -3.62 26.95
CA LYS A 183 -7.23 -2.87 28.11
C LYS A 183 -7.25 -1.36 27.86
N LEU A 184 -6.89 -0.91 26.66
CA LEU A 184 -6.91 0.50 26.30
C LEU A 184 -8.34 1.06 26.36
N PHE A 185 -9.29 0.42 25.69
CA PHE A 185 -10.66 0.91 25.62
C PHE A 185 -11.37 0.88 26.98
N ASN A 186 -11.06 -0.11 27.83
CA ASN A 186 -11.62 -0.20 29.18
C ASN A 186 -10.85 0.60 30.25
N SER A 187 -9.70 1.20 29.92
CA SER A 187 -8.94 2.00 30.90
C SER A 187 -9.71 3.24 31.34
N ILE A 188 -9.43 3.77 32.53
CA ILE A 188 -9.96 5.07 32.97
C ILE A 188 -8.77 6.05 32.91
N PRO A 189 -8.88 7.18 32.18
CA PRO A 189 -7.81 8.16 32.14
C PRO A 189 -7.57 8.72 33.55
N LYS A 190 -6.32 9.06 33.87
CA LYS A 190 -6.03 9.75 35.13
C LYS A 190 -6.65 11.15 35.09
N LYS A 191 -6.90 11.72 36.27
CA LYS A 191 -7.44 13.09 36.40
C LYS A 191 -6.54 14.09 35.64
N GLY A 192 -7.11 14.76 34.63
CA GLY A 192 -6.40 15.72 33.79
C GLY A 192 -5.69 15.13 32.56
N GLU A 193 -5.73 13.81 32.36
CA GLU A 193 -5.26 13.17 31.13
C GLU A 193 -6.43 12.92 30.17
N GLU A 194 -6.20 13.12 28.88
CA GLU A 194 -7.15 12.77 27.82
C GLU A 194 -6.73 11.46 27.16
N LYS A 195 -7.71 10.59 26.89
CA LYS A 195 -7.48 9.39 26.08
C LYS A 195 -7.37 9.78 24.62
N ILE A 196 -6.27 9.36 23.99
CA ILE A 196 -5.98 9.69 22.61
C ILE A 196 -5.64 8.41 21.85
N LEU A 197 -6.18 8.29 20.63
CA LEU A 197 -5.84 7.26 19.67
C LEU A 197 -5.59 7.91 18.31
N PHE A 198 -4.41 7.71 17.75
CA PHE A 198 -4.07 8.21 16.42
C PHE A 198 -4.35 7.16 15.35
N PHE A 199 -4.86 7.58 14.20
CA PHE A 199 -5.13 6.72 13.05
C PHE A 199 -4.24 7.12 11.88
N ASP A 200 -3.60 6.11 11.29
CA ASP A 200 -2.99 6.22 9.96
C ASP A 200 -4.06 6.11 8.86
N ALA A 201 -3.69 6.40 7.61
CA ALA A 201 -4.59 6.32 6.46
C ALA A 201 -5.12 4.89 6.24
N GLY A 202 -4.25 3.88 6.33
CA GLY A 202 -4.56 2.48 6.03
C GLY A 202 -5.83 1.97 6.72
N PRO A 203 -5.93 2.00 8.06
CA PRO A 203 -7.13 1.55 8.77
C PRO A 203 -8.43 2.23 8.36
N ILE A 204 -8.39 3.54 8.05
CA ILE A 204 -9.59 4.27 7.62
C ILE A 204 -10.00 3.83 6.21
N ILE A 205 -9.04 3.65 5.31
CA ILE A 205 -9.28 3.12 3.96
C ILE A 205 -9.86 1.70 4.05
N THR A 206 -9.24 0.82 4.85
CA THR A 206 -9.71 -0.56 5.06
C THR A 206 -11.16 -0.57 5.52
N LEU A 207 -11.50 0.20 6.56
CA LEU A 207 -12.86 0.27 7.09
C LEU A 207 -13.86 0.88 6.10
N ALA A 208 -13.42 1.81 5.24
CA ALA A 208 -14.27 2.39 4.20
C ALA A 208 -14.61 1.36 3.12
N MET A 209 -13.60 0.66 2.61
CA MET A 209 -13.75 -0.38 1.60
C MET A 209 -14.57 -1.57 2.12
N ALA A 210 -14.39 -1.95 3.39
CA ALA A 210 -15.18 -2.97 4.09
C ALA A 210 -16.61 -2.52 4.47
N ARG A 211 -16.99 -1.25 4.21
CA ARG A 211 -18.28 -0.67 4.65
C ARG A 211 -18.51 -0.70 6.17
N LEU A 212 -17.42 -0.65 6.94
CA LEU A 212 -17.39 -0.71 8.40
C LEU A 212 -17.00 0.62 9.07
N LEU A 213 -16.83 1.72 8.32
CA LEU A 213 -16.50 3.05 8.90
C LEU A 213 -17.41 3.49 10.06
N TRP A 214 -18.69 3.12 9.99
CA TRP A 214 -19.70 3.48 10.99
C TRP A 214 -19.37 2.93 12.38
N VAL A 215 -18.58 1.85 12.48
CA VAL A 215 -18.12 1.25 13.74
C VAL A 215 -17.26 2.23 14.56
N LEU A 216 -16.60 3.21 13.92
CA LEU A 216 -15.75 4.17 14.63
C LEU A 216 -16.53 5.02 15.64
N LYS A 217 -17.82 5.31 15.40
CA LYS A 217 -18.65 6.09 16.31
C LYS A 217 -18.88 5.37 17.67
N PRO A 218 -19.49 4.18 17.72
CA PRO A 218 -19.68 3.46 18.99
C PRO A 218 -18.35 3.10 19.65
N LEU A 219 -17.29 2.83 18.87
CA LEU A 219 -15.95 2.64 19.43
C LEU A 219 -15.42 3.90 20.11
N LYS A 220 -15.61 5.10 19.52
CA LYS A 220 -15.22 6.36 20.14
C LYS A 220 -16.00 6.64 21.42
N GLU A 221 -17.31 6.37 21.41
CA GLU A 221 -18.17 6.49 22.59
C GLU A 221 -17.68 5.58 23.73
N LYS A 222 -17.36 4.32 23.42
CA LYS A 222 -16.76 3.38 24.38
C LYS A 222 -15.37 3.82 24.85
N PHE A 223 -14.54 4.33 23.94
CA PHE A 223 -13.20 4.80 24.25
C PHE A 223 -13.23 5.99 25.19
N ASN A 224 -14.22 6.88 25.04
CA ASN A 224 -14.38 8.13 25.77
C ASN A 224 -13.12 9.00 25.68
N GLY A 225 -12.75 9.35 24.45
CA GLY A 225 -11.55 10.11 24.14
C GLY A 225 -11.52 10.61 22.70
N ARG A 226 -10.35 11.08 22.26
CA ARG A 226 -10.13 11.65 20.92
C ARG A 226 -9.59 10.61 19.96
N PHE A 227 -10.16 10.56 18.76
CA PHE A 227 -9.58 9.85 17.62
C PHE A 227 -8.99 10.90 16.68
N TYR A 228 -7.66 10.94 16.58
CA TYR A 228 -6.95 11.92 15.77
C TYR A 228 -6.41 11.32 14.46
N ILE A 229 -6.42 12.15 13.42
CA ILE A 229 -5.65 11.98 12.19
C ILE A 229 -4.75 13.21 12.00
N THR A 230 -3.64 13.06 11.28
CA THR A 230 -2.80 14.21 10.88
C THR A 230 -3.32 14.86 9.61
N GLU A 231 -2.83 16.05 9.27
CA GLU A 231 -3.15 16.69 7.98
C GLU A 231 -2.65 15.85 6.79
N ALA A 232 -1.48 15.20 6.90
CA ALA A 232 -1.03 14.27 5.88
C ALA A 232 -2.02 13.11 5.67
N VAL A 233 -2.53 12.52 6.76
CA VAL A 233 -3.54 11.45 6.67
C VAL A 233 -4.84 11.96 6.04
N LYS A 234 -5.33 13.14 6.45
CA LYS A 234 -6.52 13.76 5.85
C LYS A 234 -6.36 13.96 4.33
N LYS A 235 -5.20 14.42 3.88
CA LYS A 235 -4.91 14.56 2.46
C LYS A 235 -5.05 13.24 1.71
N GLU A 236 -4.47 12.18 2.26
CA GLU A 236 -4.47 10.84 1.65
C GLU A 236 -5.85 10.17 1.59
N ILE A 237 -6.71 10.40 2.59
CA ILE A 237 -8.02 9.75 2.70
C ILE A 237 -9.20 10.63 2.25
N VAL A 238 -9.00 11.94 2.05
CA VAL A 238 -10.05 12.87 1.59
C VAL A 238 -9.61 13.66 0.37
N GLU A 239 -8.57 14.49 0.47
CA GLU A 239 -8.27 15.53 -0.53
C GLU A 239 -7.80 14.94 -1.87
N ASP A 240 -7.00 13.88 -1.83
CA ASP A 240 -6.58 13.15 -3.02
C ASP A 240 -7.76 12.34 -3.62
N PRO A 241 -8.47 11.46 -2.87
CA PRO A 241 -9.53 10.62 -3.43
C PRO A 241 -10.82 11.35 -3.82
N ILE A 242 -11.15 12.52 -3.27
CA ILE A 242 -12.38 13.26 -3.65
C ILE A 242 -12.39 13.65 -5.15
N ASN A 243 -11.20 13.79 -5.73
CA ASN A 243 -10.99 14.11 -7.15
C ASN A 243 -11.00 12.85 -8.04
N ILE A 244 -11.06 11.66 -7.45
CA ILE A 244 -11.05 10.37 -8.15
C ILE A 244 -12.48 9.82 -8.16
N ARG A 245 -13.10 9.73 -9.34
CA ARG A 245 -14.50 9.27 -9.48
C ARG A 245 -14.80 7.96 -8.74
N LYS A 246 -13.84 7.02 -8.75
CA LYS A 246 -13.95 5.70 -8.10
C LYS A 246 -14.07 5.76 -6.58
N PHE A 247 -13.36 6.67 -5.91
CA PHE A 247 -13.28 6.75 -4.44
C PHE A 247 -13.95 7.98 -3.84
N LYS A 248 -14.67 8.73 -4.68
CA LYS A 248 -15.27 10.00 -4.29
C LYS A 248 -16.31 9.80 -3.17
N PHE A 249 -17.06 8.71 -3.19
CA PHE A 249 -18.10 8.48 -2.19
C PHE A 249 -17.49 8.12 -0.83
N GLU A 250 -16.43 7.33 -0.82
CA GLU A 250 -15.72 6.93 0.39
C GLU A 250 -15.01 8.13 1.02
N ALA A 251 -14.41 9.01 0.21
CA ALA A 251 -13.90 10.30 0.68
C ALA A 251 -14.99 11.14 1.35
N LEU A 252 -16.22 11.20 0.79
CA LEU A 252 -17.36 11.89 1.41
C LEU A 252 -17.81 11.26 2.73
N GLN A 253 -17.74 9.93 2.86
CA GLN A 253 -18.03 9.24 4.11
C GLN A 253 -17.01 9.61 5.20
N VAL A 254 -15.72 9.68 4.85
CA VAL A 254 -14.68 10.12 5.80
C VAL A 254 -14.87 11.59 6.17
N MET A 255 -15.19 12.48 5.21
CA MET A 255 -15.53 13.88 5.50
C MET A 255 -16.70 14.01 6.48
N LYS A 256 -17.70 13.14 6.38
CA LYS A 256 -18.81 13.08 7.34
C LYS A 256 -18.31 12.78 8.75
N LEU A 257 -17.44 11.78 8.92
CA LEU A 257 -16.85 11.45 10.24
C LEU A 257 -16.06 12.61 10.84
N ILE A 258 -15.34 13.36 10.00
CA ILE A 258 -14.60 14.55 10.43
C ILE A 258 -15.56 15.65 10.88
N ARG A 259 -16.59 15.94 10.08
CA ARG A 259 -17.61 16.96 10.40
C ARG A 259 -18.38 16.62 11.68
N GLU A 260 -18.65 15.36 11.92
CA GLU A 260 -19.33 14.87 13.12
C GLU A 260 -18.40 14.79 14.35
N GLY A 261 -17.13 15.17 14.20
CA GLY A 261 -16.15 15.12 15.27
C GLY A 261 -15.86 13.69 15.73
N ILE A 262 -16.10 12.67 14.91
CA ILE A 262 -15.72 11.28 15.20
C ILE A 262 -14.22 11.14 14.96
N LEU A 263 -13.73 11.60 13.80
CA LEU A 263 -12.30 11.81 13.54
C LEU A 263 -11.99 13.29 13.68
N GLU A 264 -10.88 13.60 14.30
CA GLU A 264 -10.44 14.99 14.52
C GLU A 264 -9.07 15.20 13.89
N ILE A 265 -8.87 16.38 13.30
CA ILE A 265 -7.56 16.76 12.78
C ILE A 265 -6.72 17.20 13.98
N TYR A 266 -5.54 16.60 14.13
CA TYR A 266 -4.63 16.96 15.19
C TYR A 266 -4.13 18.41 15.01
N PRO A 267 -4.31 19.31 16.00
CA PRO A 267 -4.22 20.75 15.79
C PRO A 267 -2.78 21.32 15.82
N LYS A 268 -1.78 20.56 16.29
CA LYS A 268 -0.40 21.08 16.41
C LYS A 268 0.40 20.78 15.15
N GLU A 269 1.19 21.75 14.72
CA GLU A 269 2.22 21.55 13.70
C GLU A 269 3.35 20.65 14.20
N LEU A 270 3.89 19.80 13.31
CA LEU A 270 4.84 18.74 13.67
C LEU A 270 6.23 18.90 13.01
N ASN A 271 6.49 20.02 12.32
CA ASN A 271 7.42 20.07 11.18
C ASN A 271 8.94 19.97 11.46
N SER A 272 9.46 20.35 12.64
CA SER A 272 10.94 20.45 12.81
C SER A 272 11.64 19.10 12.98
N GLU A 273 10.99 18.10 13.58
CA GLU A 273 11.62 16.81 13.91
C GLU A 273 11.25 15.66 12.97
N ILE A 274 10.11 15.73 12.27
CA ILE A 274 9.67 14.68 11.33
C ILE A 274 10.76 14.38 10.31
N LYS A 275 11.34 15.41 9.68
CA LYS A 275 12.39 15.23 8.67
C LYS A 275 13.62 14.49 9.22
N SER A 276 14.00 14.77 10.46
CA SER A 276 15.11 14.07 11.13
C SER A 276 14.79 12.59 11.33
N ILE A 277 13.59 12.29 11.84
CA ILE A 277 13.15 10.91 12.11
C ILE A 277 12.96 10.12 10.80
N THR A 278 12.39 10.74 9.77
CA THR A 278 12.25 10.13 8.45
C THR A 278 13.61 9.83 7.81
N ASN A 279 14.59 10.73 7.94
CA ASN A 279 15.94 10.48 7.44
C ASN A 279 16.60 9.32 8.18
N LEU A 280 16.44 9.29 9.50
CA LEU A 280 16.96 8.22 10.36
C LEU A 280 16.37 6.85 9.99
N SER A 281 15.04 6.77 9.83
CA SER A 281 14.37 5.53 9.41
C SER A 281 14.85 5.07 8.04
N ASN A 282 15.00 6.01 7.10
CA ASN A 282 15.45 5.70 5.74
C ASN A 282 16.95 5.41 5.63
N GLN A 283 17.73 5.63 6.69
CA GLN A 283 19.14 5.23 6.80
C GLN A 283 19.31 3.98 7.67
N THR A 284 18.27 3.17 7.84
CA THR A 284 18.33 1.98 8.70
C THR A 284 18.70 0.71 7.92
N TYR A 285 18.29 0.59 6.65
CA TYR A 285 18.45 -0.63 5.86
C TYR A 285 19.16 -0.37 4.54
N LYS A 286 20.12 -1.21 4.18
CA LYS A 286 20.96 -1.05 2.99
C LYS A 286 20.92 -2.28 2.09
N ILE A 287 20.77 -2.11 0.78
CA ILE A 287 20.95 -3.15 -0.25
C ILE A 287 21.99 -2.65 -1.25
N ASN A 288 23.01 -3.47 -1.56
CA ASN A 288 24.05 -3.14 -2.54
C ASN A 288 24.61 -1.72 -2.36
N ASP A 289 24.96 -1.39 -1.12
CA ASP A 289 25.46 -0.08 -0.71
C ASP A 289 24.52 1.13 -0.88
N LYS A 290 23.23 0.90 -1.13
CA LYS A 290 22.21 1.94 -1.18
C LYS A 290 21.23 1.80 -0.03
N TRP A 291 20.93 2.93 0.61
CA TRP A 291 19.89 3.00 1.61
C TRP A 291 18.52 2.77 0.98
N ILE A 292 17.73 1.91 1.61
CA ILE A 292 16.34 1.69 1.26
C ILE A 292 15.53 2.77 1.98
N GLU A 293 14.82 3.57 1.21
CA GLU A 293 13.80 4.44 1.75
C GLU A 293 12.59 3.56 2.12
N ILE A 294 12.24 3.46 3.40
CA ILE A 294 11.16 2.58 3.85
C ILE A 294 9.89 3.37 4.10
N ILE A 295 10.04 4.61 4.60
CA ILE A 295 8.93 5.40 5.12
C ILE A 295 8.96 6.82 4.53
N GLN A 296 7.78 7.40 4.31
CA GLN A 296 7.60 8.81 3.94
C GLN A 296 7.35 9.70 5.16
N ALA A 297 7.56 11.01 5.00
CA ALA A 297 7.31 11.97 6.08
C ALA A 297 5.88 11.86 6.64
N GLY A 298 4.86 11.78 5.77
CA GLY A 298 3.45 11.63 6.14
C GLY A 298 3.16 10.45 7.07
N GLU A 299 3.78 9.30 6.80
CA GLU A 299 3.65 8.07 7.61
C GLU A 299 4.29 8.22 9.01
N ILE A 300 5.35 9.04 9.14
CA ILE A 300 5.99 9.34 10.43
C ILE A 300 5.16 10.32 11.27
N GLU A 301 4.38 11.22 10.66
CA GLU A 301 3.65 12.26 11.39
C GLU A 301 2.71 11.67 12.44
N THR A 302 1.94 10.65 12.07
CA THR A 302 0.98 9.97 12.96
C THR A 302 1.68 9.33 14.16
N ILE A 303 2.82 8.68 13.90
CA ILE A 303 3.63 7.99 14.91
C ILE A 303 4.25 9.02 15.87
N TYR A 304 4.82 10.08 15.31
CA TYR A 304 5.44 11.17 16.05
C TYR A 304 4.42 11.96 16.89
N ALA A 305 3.23 12.22 16.34
CA ALA A 305 2.15 12.86 17.07
C ALA A 305 1.73 12.01 18.28
N SER A 306 1.59 10.70 18.11
CA SER A 306 1.27 9.78 19.21
C SER A 306 2.37 9.74 20.27
N SER A 307 3.65 9.77 19.89
CA SER A 307 4.76 9.67 20.86
C SER A 307 4.86 10.87 21.81
N HIS A 308 4.28 12.01 21.44
CA HIS A 308 4.36 13.28 22.17
C HIS A 308 3.07 13.66 22.91
N ASN A 309 2.01 12.83 22.88
CA ASN A 309 0.70 13.17 23.46
C ASN A 309 0.08 12.04 24.30
N GLY A 310 0.75 11.64 25.38
CA GLY A 310 0.17 10.72 26.37
C GLY A 310 0.32 9.24 26.00
N PRO A 311 -0.72 8.39 26.19
CA PRO A 311 -0.65 6.96 25.91
C PRO A 311 -0.32 6.67 24.44
N LYS A 312 0.80 5.99 24.20
CA LYS A 312 1.40 5.80 22.88
C LYS A 312 0.72 4.67 22.07
N TYR A 313 -0.52 4.90 21.65
CA TYR A 313 -1.26 3.99 20.77
C TYR A 313 -1.50 4.63 19.41
N VAL A 314 -1.32 3.83 18.36
CA VAL A 314 -1.60 4.20 16.97
C VAL A 314 -2.31 3.04 16.29
N VAL A 315 -3.27 3.35 15.42
CA VAL A 315 -3.91 2.37 14.53
C VAL A 315 -3.18 2.42 13.19
N ILE A 316 -2.53 1.31 12.80
CA ILE A 316 -1.76 1.19 11.55
C ILE A 316 -1.98 -0.22 11.01
N ASP A 317 -2.38 -0.35 9.75
CA ASP A 317 -2.51 -1.67 9.11
C ASP A 317 -1.21 -2.11 8.43
N GLU A 318 -0.46 -1.17 7.85
CA GLU A 318 0.69 -1.43 6.98
C GLU A 318 1.84 -2.14 7.73
N ARG A 319 2.20 -3.34 7.26
CA ARG A 319 3.16 -4.23 7.94
C ARG A 319 4.58 -3.67 8.03
N THR A 320 5.06 -2.96 7.02
CA THR A 320 6.45 -2.44 6.96
C THR A 320 6.72 -1.45 8.09
N ILE A 321 5.79 -0.50 8.31
CA ILE A 321 5.83 0.48 9.40
C ILE A 321 5.72 -0.24 10.75
N ARG A 322 4.80 -1.21 10.87
CA ARG A 322 4.64 -2.00 12.11
C ARG A 322 5.92 -2.70 12.51
N LEU A 323 6.54 -3.42 11.57
CA LEU A 323 7.80 -4.12 11.84
C LEU A 323 8.95 -3.15 12.11
N LEU A 324 8.99 -1.95 11.51
CA LEU A 324 10.01 -0.97 11.86
C LEU A 324 9.94 -0.60 13.35
N ILE A 325 8.73 -0.32 13.84
CA ILE A 325 8.46 0.13 15.22
C ILE A 325 8.61 -1.03 16.21
N GLU A 326 8.06 -2.20 15.89
CA GLU A 326 7.94 -3.33 16.83
C GLU A 326 9.18 -4.22 16.84
N ASN A 327 9.78 -4.50 15.66
CA ASN A 327 10.98 -5.31 15.54
C ASN A 327 11.74 -5.09 14.23
N GLY A 328 12.67 -4.12 14.21
CA GLY A 328 13.45 -3.82 13.01
C GLY A 328 14.27 -4.98 12.44
N LYS A 329 14.58 -6.02 13.23
CA LYS A 329 15.24 -7.25 12.71
C LYS A 329 14.29 -8.11 11.87
N GLU A 330 13.01 -8.18 12.22
CA GLU A 330 12.01 -8.88 11.41
C GLU A 330 11.78 -8.16 10.08
N LEU A 331 11.77 -6.82 10.10
CA LEU A 331 11.72 -6.04 8.87
C LEU A 331 12.92 -6.33 7.95
N LYS A 332 14.12 -6.49 8.49
CA LYS A 332 15.30 -6.93 7.71
C LYS A 332 15.02 -8.26 7.01
N SER A 333 14.57 -9.27 7.75
CA SER A 333 14.26 -10.59 7.18
C SER A 333 13.16 -10.53 6.14
N LEU A 334 12.12 -9.70 6.36
CA LEU A 334 11.06 -9.46 5.39
C LEU A 334 11.62 -8.85 4.10
N LEU A 335 12.45 -7.81 4.20
CA LEU A 335 13.08 -7.14 3.06
C LEU A 335 14.02 -8.07 2.29
N GLU A 336 14.79 -8.92 2.98
CA GLU A 336 15.68 -9.90 2.34
C GLU A 336 14.89 -10.90 1.49
N ARG A 337 13.79 -11.43 2.04
CA ARG A 337 12.90 -12.35 1.32
C ARG A 337 12.22 -11.69 0.12
N ARG A 338 11.73 -10.47 0.32
CA ARG A 338 11.04 -9.66 -0.70
C ARG A 338 11.97 -9.31 -1.87
N THR A 339 13.13 -8.76 -1.55
CA THR A 339 14.10 -8.30 -2.56
C THR A 339 14.96 -9.42 -3.14
N ARG A 340 15.00 -10.59 -2.49
CA ARG A 340 15.93 -11.69 -2.78
C ARG A 340 17.40 -11.24 -2.75
N LYS A 341 17.70 -10.24 -1.93
CA LYS A 341 19.04 -9.66 -1.74
C LYS A 341 19.35 -9.57 -0.26
N LYS A 342 20.63 -9.64 0.09
CA LYS A 342 21.08 -9.42 1.47
C LYS A 342 20.84 -7.97 1.87
N VAL A 343 20.30 -7.76 3.06
CA VAL A 343 20.05 -6.44 3.63
C VAL A 343 21.01 -6.23 4.79
N THR A 344 21.72 -5.11 4.80
CA THR A 344 22.53 -4.67 5.94
C THR A 344 21.69 -3.78 6.84
N LEU A 345 21.79 -3.99 8.15
CA LEU A 345 21.01 -3.28 9.16
C LEU A 345 21.91 -2.37 9.98
N ASN A 346 21.55 -1.09 10.08
CA ASN A 346 22.18 -0.16 11.01
C ASN A 346 21.43 -0.19 12.35
N MET A 347 21.96 -0.96 13.30
CA MET A 347 21.35 -1.12 14.62
C MET A 347 21.37 0.16 15.45
N ASP A 348 22.32 1.07 15.23
CA ASP A 348 22.41 2.30 16.02
C ASP A 348 21.33 3.29 15.58
N HIS A 349 21.03 3.36 14.28
CA HIS A 349 19.89 4.12 13.79
C HIS A 349 18.55 3.57 14.28
N ILE A 350 18.40 2.24 14.42
CA ILE A 350 17.19 1.64 15.06
C ILE A 350 17.06 2.09 16.51
N LYS A 351 18.16 2.06 17.27
CA LYS A 351 18.13 2.47 18.68
C LYS A 351 17.76 3.95 18.81
N GLU A 352 18.34 4.81 17.97
CA GLU A 352 18.03 6.24 17.96
C GLU A 352 16.58 6.50 17.52
N PHE A 353 16.08 5.75 16.52
CA PHE A 353 14.69 5.87 16.07
C PHE A 353 13.72 5.51 17.20
N ASN A 354 14.00 4.39 17.87
CA ASN A 354 13.20 3.93 19.00
C ASN A 354 13.33 4.84 20.23
N SER A 355 14.48 5.50 20.45
CA SER A 355 14.63 6.42 21.58
C SER A 355 13.83 7.70 21.37
N LYS A 356 13.78 8.24 20.14
CA LYS A 356 13.00 9.44 19.80
C LYS A 356 11.49 9.21 19.92
N LEU A 357 11.00 8.07 19.48
CA LEU A 357 9.55 7.75 19.51
C LEU A 357 9.12 7.12 20.85
N GLY A 358 10.05 6.46 21.53
CA GLY A 358 9.77 5.60 22.68
C GLY A 358 8.89 4.41 22.31
N LYS A 359 8.28 3.78 23.32
CA LYS A 359 7.50 2.56 23.14
C LYS A 359 6.09 2.87 22.64
N ILE A 360 5.85 2.63 21.36
CA ILE A 360 4.53 2.74 20.72
C ILE A 360 3.88 1.35 20.66
N ARG A 361 2.58 1.29 20.93
CA ARG A 361 1.75 0.09 20.75
C ARG A 361 0.85 0.29 19.54
N ILE A 362 0.77 -0.72 18.68
CA ILE A 362 0.05 -0.61 17.40
C ILE A 362 -1.21 -1.43 17.43
N ILE A 363 -2.36 -0.82 17.15
CA ILE A 363 -3.62 -1.52 16.91
C ILE A 363 -3.83 -1.59 15.39
N ARG A 364 -4.54 -2.60 14.87
CA ARG A 364 -4.95 -2.64 13.46
C ARG A 364 -6.45 -2.53 13.35
N SER A 365 -6.94 -2.28 12.14
CA SER A 365 -8.38 -2.29 11.84
C SER A 365 -9.03 -3.63 12.25
N ILE A 366 -8.34 -4.76 12.09
CA ILE A 366 -8.87 -6.08 12.48
C ILE A 366 -9.10 -6.21 13.99
N GLU A 367 -8.24 -5.65 14.84
CA GLU A 367 -8.47 -5.65 16.29
C GLU A 367 -9.58 -4.67 16.70
N LEU A 368 -9.77 -3.56 15.97
CA LEU A 368 -10.93 -2.67 16.20
C LEU A 368 -12.25 -3.37 15.85
N ILE A 369 -12.28 -4.17 14.79
CA ILE A 369 -13.46 -4.97 14.43
C ILE A 369 -13.68 -6.12 15.42
N GLY A 370 -12.62 -6.77 15.88
CA GLY A 370 -12.70 -7.72 16.99
C GLY A 370 -13.32 -7.08 18.24
N LEU A 371 -12.92 -5.84 18.56
CA LEU A 371 -13.50 -5.09 19.68
C LEU A 371 -14.97 -4.73 19.43
N ALA A 372 -15.33 -4.32 18.21
CA ALA A 372 -16.71 -4.00 17.84
C ALA A 372 -17.63 -5.23 17.97
N TYR A 373 -17.14 -6.40 17.56
CA TYR A 373 -17.82 -7.67 17.77
C TYR A 373 -18.07 -7.93 19.27
N MET A 374 -17.04 -7.80 20.12
CA MET A 374 -17.17 -7.99 21.56
C MET A 374 -18.15 -7.02 22.24
N LEU A 375 -18.36 -5.85 21.65
CA LEU A 375 -19.25 -4.82 22.16
C LEU A 375 -20.66 -4.92 21.54
N ASP A 376 -20.97 -6.02 20.85
CA ASP A 376 -22.26 -6.25 20.19
C ASP A 376 -22.61 -5.20 19.12
N VAL A 377 -21.65 -4.38 18.70
CA VAL A 377 -21.84 -3.29 17.72
C VAL A 377 -22.30 -3.86 16.37
N LEU A 378 -21.84 -5.07 16.03
CA LEU A 378 -22.11 -5.74 14.77
C LEU A 378 -23.40 -6.59 14.78
N ASN A 379 -24.10 -6.68 15.92
CA ASN A 379 -25.29 -7.53 16.06
C ASN A 379 -26.43 -7.27 15.06
N PRO A 380 -26.63 -6.05 14.51
CA PRO A 380 -27.60 -5.84 13.44
C PRO A 380 -27.40 -6.71 12.19
N TYR A 381 -26.22 -7.32 12.02
CA TYR A 381 -25.89 -8.22 10.90
C TYR A 381 -25.89 -9.70 11.29
N LEU A 382 -26.35 -10.08 12.49
CA LEU A 382 -26.41 -11.49 12.88
C LEU A 382 -27.36 -12.26 11.96
N PRO A 383 -26.91 -13.33 11.28
CA PRO A 383 -27.75 -14.15 10.43
C PRO A 383 -28.50 -15.18 11.28
N LEU A 384 -29.58 -14.75 11.94
CA LEU A 384 -30.30 -15.53 12.97
C LEU A 384 -30.84 -16.88 12.46
N GLU A 385 -31.02 -17.02 11.14
CA GLU A 385 -31.50 -18.24 10.50
C GLU A 385 -30.40 -19.29 10.26
N MET A 386 -29.13 -18.95 10.49
CA MET A 386 -27.97 -19.83 10.27
C MET A 386 -27.50 -20.52 11.55
N SER A 387 -26.86 -21.69 11.38
CA SER A 387 -26.13 -22.34 12.48
C SER A 387 -24.91 -21.50 12.88
N GLU A 388 -24.67 -21.37 14.20
CA GLU A 388 -23.56 -20.60 14.76
C GLU A 388 -23.50 -19.12 14.24
N PRO A 389 -24.57 -18.32 14.39
CA PRO A 389 -24.70 -17.00 13.74
C PRO A 389 -23.57 -16.03 14.13
N LYS A 390 -23.14 -16.08 15.39
CA LYS A 390 -22.00 -15.31 15.92
C LYS A 390 -20.68 -15.63 15.19
N LYS A 391 -20.44 -16.90 14.87
CA LYS A 391 -19.23 -17.37 14.17
C LYS A 391 -19.26 -16.97 12.70
N VAL A 392 -20.42 -17.10 12.05
CA VAL A 392 -20.60 -16.66 10.65
C VAL A 392 -20.36 -15.16 10.53
N LEU A 393 -20.96 -14.35 11.41
CA LEU A 393 -20.75 -12.92 11.44
C LEU A 393 -19.27 -12.56 11.64
N LEU A 394 -18.64 -13.12 12.68
CA LEU A 394 -17.25 -12.82 13.01
C LEU A 394 -16.29 -13.22 11.88
N ASP A 395 -16.44 -14.41 11.32
CA ASP A 395 -15.63 -14.86 10.20
C ASP A 395 -15.77 -13.90 9.01
N SER A 396 -17.02 -13.55 8.65
CA SER A 396 -17.31 -12.65 7.54
C SER A 396 -16.61 -11.29 7.68
N VAL A 397 -16.74 -10.64 8.84
CA VAL A 397 -16.17 -9.30 9.04
C VAL A 397 -14.64 -9.29 9.16
N LEU A 398 -14.03 -10.34 9.75
CA LEU A 398 -12.57 -10.40 9.86
C LEU A 398 -11.92 -10.64 8.49
N TRP A 399 -12.51 -11.51 7.66
CA TRP A 399 -12.04 -11.72 6.29
C TRP A 399 -12.26 -10.49 5.41
N ASP A 400 -13.39 -9.80 5.56
CA ASP A 400 -13.67 -8.58 4.79
C ASP A 400 -12.62 -7.49 5.09
N VAL A 401 -12.24 -7.30 6.36
CA VAL A 401 -11.17 -6.37 6.75
C VAL A 401 -9.81 -6.77 6.15
N LYS A 402 -9.47 -8.06 6.12
CA LYS A 402 -8.26 -8.56 5.47
C LYS A 402 -8.26 -8.24 3.97
N TYR A 403 -9.32 -8.64 3.25
CA TYR A 403 -9.40 -8.49 1.79
C TYR A 403 -9.49 -7.03 1.34
N ASN A 404 -9.87 -6.13 2.23
CA ASN A 404 -9.96 -4.70 1.97
C ASN A 404 -8.73 -3.87 2.42
N GLY A 405 -7.64 -4.51 2.87
CA GLY A 405 -6.35 -3.83 3.03
C GLY A 405 -5.65 -4.00 4.38
N CYS A 406 -6.26 -4.67 5.37
CA CYS A 406 -5.55 -4.97 6.61
C CYS A 406 -4.46 -6.02 6.36
N ALA A 407 -3.19 -5.66 6.55
CA ALA A 407 -2.04 -6.52 6.27
C ALA A 407 -1.86 -7.62 7.33
N VAL A 408 -2.75 -8.63 7.33
CA VAL A 408 -2.75 -9.82 8.20
C VAL A 408 -2.67 -11.11 7.40
N THR A 409 -2.06 -12.14 8.00
CA THR A 409 -2.06 -13.50 7.44
C THR A 409 -3.37 -14.23 7.73
N ASP A 410 -3.65 -15.29 6.98
CA ASP A 410 -4.80 -16.18 7.24
C ASP A 410 -4.73 -16.78 8.64
N HIS A 411 -3.53 -17.21 9.05
CA HIS A 411 -3.28 -17.71 10.39
C HIS A 411 -3.66 -16.69 11.46
N GLU A 412 -3.29 -15.42 11.29
CA GLU A 412 -3.63 -14.38 12.25
C GLU A 412 -5.15 -14.12 12.33
N VAL A 413 -5.87 -14.20 11.20
CA VAL A 413 -7.33 -14.09 11.17
C VAL A 413 -7.99 -15.24 11.93
N ILE A 414 -7.52 -16.47 11.69
CA ILE A 414 -8.04 -17.68 12.34
C ILE A 414 -7.75 -17.63 13.85
N GLU A 415 -6.51 -17.31 14.24
CA GLU A 415 -6.09 -17.21 15.64
C GLU A 415 -6.94 -16.18 16.41
N LEU A 416 -7.18 -15.01 15.81
CA LEU A 416 -8.02 -13.97 16.41
C LEU A 416 -9.49 -14.41 16.51
N LYS A 417 -10.02 -15.05 15.46
CA LYS A 417 -11.40 -15.56 15.44
C LYS A 417 -11.63 -16.58 16.56
N GLU A 418 -10.74 -17.56 16.68
CA GLU A 418 -10.82 -18.59 17.73
C GLU A 418 -10.72 -17.98 19.12
N TYR A 419 -9.80 -17.03 19.32
CA TYR A 419 -9.69 -16.30 20.57
C TYR A 419 -11.00 -15.58 20.94
N LEU A 420 -11.61 -14.86 19.98
CA LEU A 420 -12.83 -14.12 20.24
C LEU A 420 -14.02 -15.03 20.56
N LEU A 421 -14.24 -16.10 19.79
CA LEU A 421 -15.36 -17.04 20.01
C LEU A 421 -15.26 -17.82 21.32
N ASN A 422 -14.05 -18.08 21.80
CA ASN A 422 -13.84 -18.85 23.03
C ASN A 422 -13.94 -17.99 24.29
N ASN A 423 -13.89 -16.66 24.18
CA ASN A 423 -13.82 -15.75 25.33
C ASN A 423 -14.99 -14.77 25.42
N PHE A 424 -15.79 -14.58 24.36
CA PHE A 424 -16.89 -13.61 24.25
C PHE A 424 -18.01 -14.15 23.34
#